data_AF-A0A9E0TTX0-F1
#
_entry.id   AF-A0A9E0TTX0-F1
#
_cell.length_a   1.000
_cell.length_b   1.000
_cell.length_c   1.000
_cell.angle_alpha   90.00
_cell.angle_beta   90.00
_cell.angle_gamma   90.00
#
_symmetry.space_group_name_H-M   'P 1'
#
loop_
_entity.id
_entity.type
_entity.pdbx_description
1 polymer ?
#
loop_
_entity_poly.entity_id
_entity_poly.type
_entity_poly.pdbx_seq_one_letter_code
_entity_poly.pdbx_strand_id
1 'polypeptide(L)'
;MTRGILIGCDQNQEWMLEWWWAHYSRHNCYPVAFVDFGMSAEAKKWCQSKGHWISLDAPKNFVFPKSLISNDLIEEWEKIYGKELWQGREKWFYKPFALQQTPFDETIWVDLDCEITGPLAPLFHKIHVHSKMALALENQQYSEEEVYNSGVIAYHRQSPLLSLWADLSLRHNDRFLGDQDVLTFIIHSENIEVAELPSKYNWVIRDGINFEAIILHWAGKWGKEVIRRQCLSAV
;
A
#
# COMPACT_ATOMS: atom_id res chain seq x y z
N MET A 1 -23.05 6.92 1.91
CA MET A 1 -21.59 6.83 1.74
C MET A 1 -21.23 5.39 1.45
N THR A 2 -20.50 5.13 0.37
CA THR A 2 -20.03 3.78 0.02
C THR A 2 -18.69 3.49 0.70
N ARG A 3 -18.53 2.27 1.20
CA ARG A 3 -17.32 1.77 1.87
C ARG A 3 -16.77 0.57 1.11
N GLY A 4 -15.46 0.51 0.93
CA GLY A 4 -14.84 -0.63 0.26
C GLY A 4 -13.34 -0.73 0.48
N ILE A 5 -12.78 -1.80 -0.08
CA ILE A 5 -11.36 -2.09 -0.04
C ILE A 5 -10.76 -1.84 -1.41
N LEU A 6 -9.56 -1.28 -1.47
CA LEU A 6 -8.81 -1.08 -2.69
C LEU A 6 -7.47 -1.80 -2.59
N ILE A 7 -7.13 -2.57 -3.61
CA ILE A 7 -5.81 -3.18 -3.75
C ILE A 7 -5.27 -2.93 -5.16
N GLY A 8 -3.95 -2.87 -5.31
CA GLY A 8 -3.28 -2.81 -6.60
C GLY A 8 -2.52 -4.10 -6.88
N CYS A 9 -2.53 -4.55 -8.14
CA CYS A 9 -1.84 -5.76 -8.53
C CYS A 9 -1.18 -5.63 -9.90
N ASP A 10 0.02 -6.19 -10.02
CA ASP A 10 0.74 -6.38 -11.27
C ASP A 10 1.09 -7.87 -11.47
N GLN A 11 1.56 -8.23 -12.66
CA GLN A 11 1.88 -9.62 -13.02
C GLN A 11 2.93 -10.28 -12.10
N ASN A 12 3.82 -9.53 -11.45
CA ASN A 12 4.82 -10.10 -10.53
C ASN A 12 4.24 -10.46 -9.15
N GLN A 13 3.02 -10.00 -8.87
CA GLN A 13 2.37 -10.12 -7.56
C GLN A 13 1.02 -10.84 -7.61
N GLU A 14 0.50 -11.12 -8.80
CA GLU A 14 -0.82 -11.77 -8.98
C GLU A 14 -0.92 -13.17 -8.37
N TRP A 15 0.20 -13.84 -8.13
CA TRP A 15 0.25 -15.11 -7.39
C TRP A 15 -0.21 -15.00 -5.93
N MET A 16 -0.31 -13.78 -5.37
CA MET A 16 -0.85 -13.52 -4.01
C MET A 16 -2.36 -13.27 -3.99
N LEU A 17 -3.02 -13.07 -5.15
CA LEU A 17 -4.43 -12.64 -5.19
C LEU A 17 -5.39 -13.59 -4.46
N GLU A 18 -5.26 -14.89 -4.73
CA GLU A 18 -6.12 -15.90 -4.09
C GLU A 18 -5.85 -16.02 -2.59
N TRP A 19 -4.57 -15.97 -2.21
CA TRP A 19 -4.15 -15.97 -0.81
C TRP A 19 -4.73 -14.76 -0.07
N TRP A 20 -4.50 -13.55 -0.58
CA TRP A 20 -5.00 -12.31 0.01
C TRP A 20 -6.52 -12.34 0.16
N TRP A 21 -7.23 -12.80 -0.88
CA TRP A 21 -8.69 -12.91 -0.86
C TRP A 21 -9.19 -13.92 0.16
N ALA A 22 -8.52 -15.06 0.30
CA ALA A 22 -8.88 -16.06 1.31
C ALA A 22 -8.77 -15.49 2.73
N HIS A 23 -7.73 -14.71 3.02
CA HIS A 23 -7.56 -14.05 4.32
C HIS A 23 -8.58 -12.92 4.52
N TYR A 24 -8.80 -12.08 3.51
CA TYR A 24 -9.79 -11.02 3.54
C TYR A 24 -11.21 -11.54 3.80
N SER A 25 -11.67 -12.47 2.96
CA SER A 25 -13.07 -12.93 2.91
C SER A 25 -13.51 -13.80 4.09
N ARG A 26 -12.56 -14.33 4.88
CA ARG A 26 -12.85 -15.03 6.14
C ARG A 26 -13.42 -14.10 7.22
N HIS A 27 -13.08 -12.81 7.17
CA HIS A 27 -13.39 -11.87 8.25
C HIS A 27 -14.19 -10.65 7.77
N ASN A 28 -14.28 -10.41 6.46
CA ASN A 28 -14.81 -9.18 5.89
C ASN A 28 -15.67 -9.44 4.65
N CYS A 29 -16.61 -8.53 4.38
CA CYS A 29 -17.55 -8.63 3.26
C CYS A 29 -17.76 -7.30 2.49
N TYR A 30 -16.91 -6.29 2.72
CA TYR A 30 -16.95 -5.06 1.93
C TYR A 30 -16.62 -5.33 0.45
N PRO A 31 -17.18 -4.56 -0.49
CA PRO A 31 -16.80 -4.66 -1.89
C PRO A 31 -15.30 -4.35 -2.05
N VAL A 32 -14.63 -5.13 -2.92
CA VAL A 32 -13.21 -4.95 -3.23
C VAL A 32 -13.08 -4.39 -4.63
N ALA A 33 -12.22 -3.40 -4.80
CA ALA A 33 -11.76 -2.89 -6.08
C ALA A 33 -10.29 -3.26 -6.30
N PHE A 34 -10.01 -3.79 -7.48
CA PHE A 34 -8.70 -4.28 -7.93
C PHE A 34 -8.18 -3.34 -9.02
N VAL A 35 -7.11 -2.60 -8.71
CA VAL A 35 -6.47 -1.68 -9.65
C VAL A 35 -5.38 -2.42 -10.43
N ASP A 36 -5.50 -2.38 -11.75
CA ASP A 36 -4.63 -3.07 -12.69
C ASP A 36 -3.35 -2.27 -12.96
N PHE A 37 -2.24 -2.73 -12.39
CA PHE A 37 -0.90 -2.17 -12.61
C PHE A 37 -0.14 -2.90 -13.73
N GLY A 38 -0.83 -3.75 -14.49
CA GLY A 38 -0.28 -4.62 -15.52
C GLY A 38 -0.43 -6.11 -15.20
N MET A 39 -1.62 -6.55 -14.77
CA MET A 39 -1.97 -7.95 -14.54
C MET A 39 -2.04 -8.77 -15.84
N SER A 40 -1.91 -10.09 -15.73
CA SER A 40 -2.22 -11.03 -16.82
C SER A 40 -3.73 -11.06 -17.15
N ALA A 41 -4.09 -11.66 -18.28
CA ALA A 41 -5.51 -11.79 -18.67
C ALA A 41 -6.28 -12.68 -17.68
N GLU A 42 -5.63 -13.72 -17.18
CA GLU A 42 -6.15 -14.67 -16.20
C GLU A 42 -6.43 -13.96 -14.87
N ALA A 43 -5.47 -13.19 -14.36
CA ALA A 43 -5.64 -12.42 -13.13
C ALA A 43 -6.73 -11.36 -13.26
N LYS A 44 -6.84 -10.65 -14.40
CA LYS A 44 -7.94 -9.70 -14.65
C LYS A 44 -9.30 -10.38 -14.59
N LYS A 45 -9.46 -11.52 -15.28
CA LYS A 45 -10.70 -12.29 -15.28
C LYS A 45 -11.05 -12.77 -13.87
N TRP A 46 -10.05 -13.20 -13.10
CA TRP A 46 -10.24 -13.58 -11.71
C TRP A 46 -10.72 -12.39 -10.86
N CYS A 47 -10.06 -11.23 -10.94
CA CYS A 47 -10.43 -10.02 -10.20
C CYS A 47 -11.87 -9.57 -10.54
N GLN A 48 -12.24 -9.59 -11.83
CA GLN A 48 -13.60 -9.27 -12.30
C GLN A 48 -14.67 -10.24 -11.74
N SER A 49 -14.30 -11.48 -11.42
CA SER A 49 -15.22 -12.43 -10.79
C SER A 49 -15.41 -12.20 -9.29
N LYS A 50 -14.51 -11.42 -8.65
CA LYS A 50 -14.48 -11.18 -7.20
C LYS A 50 -14.92 -9.77 -6.81
N GLY A 51 -14.71 -8.78 -7.66
CA GLY A 51 -15.03 -7.38 -7.36
C GLY A 51 -14.87 -6.45 -8.55
N HIS A 52 -14.71 -5.16 -8.27
CA HIS A 52 -14.57 -4.13 -9.29
C HIS A 52 -13.16 -4.15 -9.87
N TRP A 53 -13.01 -4.40 -11.16
CA TRP A 53 -11.72 -4.23 -11.84
C TRP A 53 -11.60 -2.80 -12.37
N ILE A 54 -10.44 -2.18 -12.13
CA ILE A 54 -10.14 -0.81 -12.53
C ILE A 54 -8.87 -0.85 -13.39
N SER A 55 -8.98 -0.38 -14.63
CA SER A 55 -7.81 -0.06 -15.44
C SER A 55 -7.17 1.20 -14.87
N LEU A 56 -5.93 1.12 -14.39
CA LEU A 56 -5.25 2.30 -13.87
C LEU A 56 -5.07 3.36 -14.96
N ASP A 57 -5.61 4.55 -14.72
CA ASP A 57 -5.25 5.76 -15.44
C ASP A 57 -4.10 6.47 -14.70
N ALA A 58 -2.88 6.33 -15.21
CA ALA A 58 -1.68 6.95 -14.64
C ALA A 58 -0.67 7.29 -15.75
N PRO A 59 0.22 8.26 -15.53
CA PRO A 59 1.35 8.52 -16.42
C PRO A 59 2.17 7.25 -16.66
N LYS A 60 2.63 7.06 -17.89
CA LYS A 60 3.52 5.95 -18.26
C LYS A 60 4.96 6.43 -18.30
N ASN A 61 5.91 5.57 -17.92
CA ASN A 61 7.35 5.86 -17.96
C ASN A 61 7.74 7.15 -17.19
N PHE A 62 7.05 7.43 -16.09
CA PHE A 62 7.23 8.68 -15.32
C PHE A 62 8.20 8.55 -14.16
N VAL A 63 8.55 7.31 -13.78
CA VAL A 63 9.54 7.07 -12.73
C VAL A 63 10.92 7.32 -13.30
N PHE A 64 11.68 8.19 -12.61
CA PHE A 64 13.02 8.56 -13.02
C PHE A 64 13.90 7.31 -13.09
N PRO A 65 14.63 7.11 -14.20
CA PRO A 65 15.56 6.00 -14.31
C PRO A 65 16.69 6.17 -13.29
N LYS A 66 17.21 5.06 -12.78
CA LYS A 66 18.32 5.03 -11.81
C LYS A 66 19.49 5.94 -12.22
N SER A 67 19.80 6.05 -13.51
CA SER A 67 20.88 6.90 -14.03
C SER A 67 20.70 8.41 -13.80
N LEU A 68 19.50 8.86 -13.45
CA LEU A 68 19.20 10.26 -13.15
C LEU A 68 19.09 10.53 -11.64
N ILE A 69 19.32 9.52 -10.80
CA ILE A 69 19.28 9.63 -9.34
C ILE A 69 20.72 9.79 -8.84
N SER A 70 20.92 10.64 -7.82
CA SER A 70 22.24 10.87 -7.24
C SER A 70 22.82 9.58 -6.65
N ASN A 71 24.13 9.39 -6.78
CA ASN A 71 24.81 8.20 -6.25
C ASN A 71 24.60 8.00 -4.75
N ASP A 72 24.61 9.07 -3.95
CA ASP A 72 24.40 9.00 -2.50
C ASP A 72 23.05 8.35 -2.15
N LEU A 73 21.97 8.81 -2.79
CA LEU A 73 20.64 8.22 -2.64
C LEU A 73 20.59 6.77 -3.15
N ILE A 74 21.25 6.46 -4.26
CA ILE A 74 21.31 5.08 -4.77
C ILE A 74 21.95 4.15 -3.73
N GLU A 75 23.08 4.55 -3.16
CA GLU A 75 23.80 3.76 -2.15
C GLU A 75 22.97 3.59 -0.88
N GLU A 76 22.32 4.66 -0.42
CA GLU A 76 21.42 4.63 0.72
C GLU A 76 20.25 3.67 0.50
N TRP A 77 19.55 3.79 -0.62
CA TRP A 77 18.37 2.97 -0.92
C TRP A 77 18.73 1.50 -1.13
N GLU A 78 19.83 1.21 -1.83
CA GLU A 78 20.31 -0.16 -2.02
C GLU A 78 20.78 -0.79 -0.70
N LYS A 79 21.26 0.00 0.26
CA LYS A 79 21.59 -0.50 1.61
C LYS A 79 20.35 -0.95 2.37
N ILE A 80 19.22 -0.25 2.20
CA ILE A 80 17.97 -0.54 2.93
C ILE A 80 17.17 -1.66 2.26
N TYR A 81 16.95 -1.58 0.93
CA TYR A 81 16.06 -2.49 0.19
C TYR A 81 16.77 -3.44 -0.76
N GLY A 82 18.09 -3.32 -0.91
CA GLY A 82 18.86 -4.09 -1.89
C GLY A 82 18.60 -3.66 -3.34
N LYS A 83 19.40 -4.20 -4.26
CA LYS A 83 19.33 -3.84 -5.70
C LYS A 83 18.02 -4.24 -6.38
N GLU A 84 17.26 -5.15 -5.79
CA GLU A 84 15.98 -5.62 -6.33
C GLU A 84 14.90 -4.51 -6.28
N LEU A 85 15.08 -3.47 -5.45
CA LEU A 85 14.12 -2.35 -5.31
C LEU A 85 13.77 -1.71 -6.66
N TRP A 86 14.77 -1.58 -7.55
CA TRP A 86 14.62 -0.91 -8.84
C TRP A 86 13.64 -1.61 -9.79
N GLN A 87 13.36 -2.90 -9.58
CA GLN A 87 12.41 -3.67 -10.38
C GLN A 87 10.95 -3.40 -9.98
N GLY A 88 10.71 -3.12 -8.69
CA GLY A 88 9.37 -2.90 -8.14
C GLY A 88 8.96 -1.42 -8.05
N ARG A 89 9.95 -0.51 -8.06
CA ARG A 89 9.77 0.91 -7.76
C ARG A 89 8.70 1.62 -8.59
N GLU A 90 8.56 1.28 -9.87
CA GLU A 90 7.49 1.84 -10.70
C GLU A 90 6.10 1.54 -10.12
N LYS A 91 5.89 0.31 -9.67
CA LYS A 91 4.58 -0.15 -9.16
C LYS A 91 4.24 0.47 -7.81
N TRP A 92 5.26 0.81 -7.01
CA TRP A 92 5.09 1.58 -5.77
C TRP A 92 4.48 2.96 -6.07
N PHE A 93 5.03 3.68 -7.05
CA PHE A 93 4.54 5.01 -7.43
C PHE A 93 3.21 5.00 -8.21
N TYR A 94 2.63 3.83 -8.54
CA TYR A 94 1.24 3.78 -9.01
C TYR A 94 0.22 3.90 -7.88
N LYS A 95 0.59 3.61 -6.63
CA LYS A 95 -0.31 3.66 -5.47
C LYS A 95 -1.02 5.03 -5.32
N PRO A 96 -0.34 6.20 -5.37
CA PRO A 96 -0.99 7.51 -5.31
C PRO A 96 -2.10 7.72 -6.34
N PHE A 97 -1.87 7.29 -7.60
CA PHE A 97 -2.84 7.41 -8.69
C PHE A 97 -3.99 6.39 -8.55
N ALA A 98 -3.69 5.20 -8.01
CA ALA A 98 -4.66 4.16 -7.76
C ALA A 98 -5.71 4.59 -6.72
N LEU A 99 -5.27 5.18 -5.60
CA LEU A 99 -6.18 5.63 -4.55
C LEU A 99 -7.15 6.73 -5.02
N GLN A 100 -6.75 7.57 -5.99
CA GLN A 100 -7.64 8.57 -6.58
C GLN A 100 -8.79 7.95 -7.39
N GLN A 101 -8.63 6.70 -7.85
CA GLN A 101 -9.57 6.00 -8.71
C GLN A 101 -10.54 5.09 -7.96
N THR A 102 -10.55 5.16 -6.62
CA THR A 102 -11.51 4.40 -5.80
C THR A 102 -12.95 4.69 -6.22
N PRO A 103 -13.83 3.66 -6.32
CA PRO A 103 -15.25 3.84 -6.53
C PRO A 103 -16.01 4.13 -5.23
N PHE A 104 -15.33 4.16 -4.08
CA PHE A 104 -15.94 4.31 -2.77
C PHE A 104 -15.77 5.74 -2.22
N ASP A 105 -16.62 6.14 -1.28
CA ASP A 105 -16.47 7.40 -0.53
C ASP A 105 -15.39 7.26 0.54
N GLU A 106 -15.44 6.16 1.30
CA GLU A 106 -14.45 5.77 2.30
C GLU A 106 -13.80 4.45 1.87
N THR A 107 -12.48 4.43 1.83
CA THR A 107 -11.71 3.31 1.28
C THR A 107 -10.63 2.88 2.25
N ILE A 108 -10.38 1.58 2.34
CA ILE A 108 -9.17 1.04 2.96
C ILE A 108 -8.29 0.47 1.86
N TRP A 109 -7.12 1.06 1.65
CA TRP A 109 -6.04 0.44 0.88
C TRP A 109 -5.37 -0.65 1.71
N VAL A 110 -5.06 -1.79 1.10
CA VAL A 110 -4.28 -2.87 1.71
C VAL A 110 -3.32 -3.43 0.67
N ASP A 111 -2.01 -3.45 0.99
CA ASP A 111 -1.01 -4.09 0.13
C ASP A 111 -1.26 -5.61 0.01
N LEU A 112 -0.85 -6.21 -1.12
CA LEU A 112 -1.08 -7.64 -1.37
C LEU A 112 -0.31 -8.57 -0.43
N ASP A 113 0.76 -8.09 0.20
CA ASP A 113 1.56 -8.82 1.17
C ASP A 113 1.10 -8.58 2.63
N CYS A 114 -0.12 -8.07 2.81
CA CYS A 114 -0.78 -7.96 4.10
C CYS A 114 -1.73 -9.14 4.35
N GLU A 115 -1.48 -9.91 5.42
CA GLU A 115 -2.35 -10.98 5.89
C GLU A 115 -3.41 -10.44 6.84
N ILE A 116 -4.68 -10.58 6.48
CA ILE A 116 -5.80 -10.11 7.28
C ILE A 116 -6.30 -11.25 8.17
N THR A 117 -6.25 -11.05 9.48
CA THR A 117 -6.62 -12.04 10.51
C THR A 117 -7.89 -11.65 11.28
N GLY A 118 -8.51 -10.51 10.95
CA GLY A 118 -9.68 -10.00 11.64
C GLY A 118 -10.44 -8.88 10.91
N PRO A 119 -11.43 -8.26 11.59
CA PRO A 119 -12.33 -7.31 10.99
C PRO A 119 -11.69 -5.94 10.74
N LEU A 120 -11.91 -5.39 9.54
CA LEU A 120 -11.39 -4.09 9.11
C LEU A 120 -12.39 -2.93 9.32
N ALA A 121 -13.63 -3.23 9.68
CA ALA A 121 -14.67 -2.22 9.90
C ALA A 121 -14.25 -1.05 10.83
N PRO A 122 -13.46 -1.26 11.92
CA PRO A 122 -13.03 -0.18 12.78
C PRO A 122 -12.15 0.88 12.10
N LEU A 123 -11.45 0.54 11.01
CA LEU A 123 -10.61 1.49 10.28
C LEU A 123 -11.42 2.60 9.62
N PHE A 124 -12.67 2.33 9.19
CA PHE A 124 -13.53 3.37 8.63
C PHE A 124 -13.88 4.45 9.67
N HIS A 125 -13.91 4.12 10.96
CA HIS A 125 -14.18 5.11 12.02
C HIS A 125 -13.01 6.04 12.29
N LYS A 126 -11.83 5.76 11.72
CA LYS A 126 -10.66 6.65 11.80
C LYS A 126 -10.71 7.77 10.78
N ILE A 127 -11.51 7.62 9.74
CA ILE A 127 -11.79 8.67 8.76
C ILE A 127 -12.83 9.61 9.37
N HIS A 128 -12.50 10.89 9.53
CA HIS A 128 -13.41 11.87 10.10
C HIS A 128 -13.18 13.27 9.51
N VAL A 129 -14.00 14.24 9.93
CA VAL A 129 -14.07 15.56 9.27
C VAL A 129 -12.75 16.35 9.30
N HIS A 130 -11.97 16.22 10.37
CA HIS A 130 -10.68 16.88 10.55
C HIS A 130 -9.52 16.10 9.91
N SER A 131 -9.65 14.78 9.82
CA SER A 131 -8.65 13.91 9.23
C SER A 131 -9.27 12.91 8.27
N LYS A 132 -9.08 13.19 6.97
CA LYS A 132 -9.61 12.37 5.86
C LYS A 132 -8.69 11.22 5.47
N MET A 133 -7.58 11.00 6.17
CA MET A 133 -6.65 9.90 5.94
C MET A 133 -6.09 9.42 7.27
N ALA A 134 -6.01 8.11 7.44
CA ALA A 134 -5.46 7.46 8.61
C ALA A 134 -4.42 6.42 8.22
N LEU A 135 -3.29 6.45 8.92
CA LEU A 135 -2.09 5.65 8.67
C LEU A 135 -1.54 5.11 9.98
N ALA A 136 -0.84 3.98 9.93
CA ALA A 136 -0.07 3.50 11.08
C ALA A 136 1.33 4.09 11.04
N LEU A 137 1.92 4.36 12.21
CA LEU A 137 3.33 4.69 12.32
C LEU A 137 4.20 3.45 12.11
N GLU A 138 5.35 3.63 11.47
CA GLU A 138 6.41 2.64 11.49
C GLU A 138 7.03 2.54 12.89
N ASN A 139 7.41 1.33 13.30
CA ASN A 139 8.17 1.13 14.51
C ASN A 139 9.62 1.57 14.28
N GLN A 140 9.92 2.84 14.53
CA GLN A 140 11.28 3.37 14.44
C GLN A 140 11.87 3.53 15.83
N GLN A 141 12.87 2.71 16.15
CA GLN A 141 13.57 2.77 17.43
C GLN A 141 14.46 4.02 17.60
N TYR A 142 14.78 4.73 16.51
CA TYR A 142 15.86 5.73 16.50
C TYR A 142 15.59 7.01 15.68
N SER A 143 14.37 7.23 15.17
CA SER A 143 14.01 8.48 14.48
C SER A 143 13.18 9.37 15.40
N GLU A 144 13.49 10.66 15.45
CA GLU A 144 12.66 11.67 16.11
C GLU A 144 11.45 12.07 15.25
N GLU A 145 11.54 11.89 13.94
CA GLU A 145 10.43 12.16 13.01
C GLU A 145 9.56 10.92 12.82
N GLU A 146 8.25 11.14 12.90
CA GLU A 146 7.24 10.13 12.63
C GLU A 146 7.29 9.69 11.17
N VAL A 147 7.42 8.39 10.92
CA VAL A 147 7.31 7.81 9.58
C VAL A 147 6.05 6.97 9.52
N TYR A 148 5.27 7.15 8.46
CA TYR A 148 4.01 6.44 8.28
C TYR A 148 4.18 5.25 7.35
N ASN A 149 3.54 4.13 7.67
CA ASN A 149 3.51 2.96 6.80
C ASN A 149 2.33 3.04 5.81
N SER A 150 2.63 2.94 4.51
CA SER A 150 1.66 3.07 3.42
C SER A 150 1.01 1.74 2.98
N GLY A 151 1.32 0.64 3.65
CA GLY A 151 0.79 -0.70 3.36
C GLY A 151 -0.70 -0.83 3.70
N VAL A 152 -1.19 -0.03 4.64
CA VAL A 152 -2.61 0.05 5.00
C VAL A 152 -2.99 1.51 5.21
N ILE A 153 -3.98 1.98 4.46
CA ILE A 153 -4.42 3.40 4.48
C ILE A 153 -5.94 3.43 4.52
N ALA A 154 -6.53 4.03 5.56
CA ALA A 154 -7.97 4.32 5.58
C ALA A 154 -8.19 5.78 5.18
N TYR A 155 -8.98 6.06 4.14
CA TYR A 155 -9.11 7.43 3.64
C TYR A 155 -10.48 7.72 3.03
N HIS A 156 -10.85 9.01 3.03
CA HIS A 156 -11.96 9.53 2.27
C HIS A 156 -11.49 9.95 0.87
N ARG A 157 -12.28 9.69 -0.18
CA ARG A 157 -11.95 10.03 -1.60
C ARG A 157 -11.65 11.51 -1.86
N GLN A 158 -12.02 12.38 -0.92
CA GLN A 158 -11.78 13.83 -0.97
C GLN A 158 -10.64 14.28 -0.05
N SER A 159 -9.76 13.38 0.37
CA SER A 159 -8.55 13.76 1.11
C SER A 159 -7.64 14.59 0.21
N PRO A 160 -7.19 15.78 0.64
CA PRO A 160 -6.29 16.62 -0.17
C PRO A 160 -4.94 15.93 -0.42
N LEU A 161 -4.51 15.06 0.50
CA LEU A 161 -3.29 14.26 0.40
C LEU A 161 -3.24 13.43 -0.88
N LEU A 162 -4.37 12.93 -1.40
CA LEU A 162 -4.37 12.13 -2.61
C LEU A 162 -3.80 12.89 -3.82
N SER A 163 -4.21 14.15 -3.97
CA SER A 163 -3.76 15.01 -5.08
C SER A 163 -2.31 15.45 -4.93
N LEU A 164 -1.91 15.84 -3.71
CA LEU A 164 -0.53 16.23 -3.41
C LEU A 164 0.43 15.04 -3.59
N TRP A 165 0.02 13.87 -3.13
CA TRP A 165 0.82 12.66 -3.20
C TRP A 165 1.05 12.21 -4.64
N ALA A 166 0.01 12.21 -5.48
CA ALA A 166 0.14 11.88 -6.90
C ALA A 166 1.03 12.89 -7.65
N ASP A 167 0.86 14.18 -7.38
CA ASP A 167 1.63 15.24 -8.03
C ASP A 167 3.11 15.23 -7.62
N LEU A 168 3.42 15.09 -6.33
CA LEU A 168 4.82 15.03 -5.88
C LEU A 168 5.50 13.72 -6.32
N SER A 169 4.77 12.60 -6.31
CA SER A 169 5.25 11.33 -6.86
C SER A 169 5.51 11.41 -8.36
N LEU A 170 4.76 12.23 -9.10
CA LEU A 170 5.02 12.45 -10.52
C LEU A 170 6.28 13.28 -10.75
N ARG A 171 6.44 14.36 -9.98
CA ARG A 171 7.44 15.41 -10.26
C ARG A 171 8.80 15.18 -9.60
N HIS A 172 8.86 14.46 -8.47
CA HIS A 172 10.05 14.37 -7.62
C HIS A 172 10.38 12.94 -7.18
N ASN A 173 9.90 11.92 -7.89
CA ASN A 173 10.27 10.54 -7.56
C ASN A 173 11.75 10.22 -7.82
N ASP A 174 12.61 11.16 -8.21
CA ASP A 174 14.07 11.03 -8.16
C ASP A 174 14.64 11.20 -6.73
N ARG A 175 13.87 11.80 -5.81
CA ARG A 175 14.35 12.19 -4.47
C ARG A 175 13.88 11.28 -3.32
N PHE A 176 12.89 10.44 -3.58
CA PHE A 176 12.23 9.63 -2.57
C PHE A 176 12.38 8.16 -2.90
N LEU A 177 12.69 7.31 -1.91
CA LEU A 177 12.87 5.88 -2.14
C LEU A 177 11.62 5.24 -2.77
N GLY A 178 10.44 5.49 -2.20
CA GLY A 178 9.15 5.00 -2.67
C GLY A 178 7.99 5.93 -2.37
N ASP A 179 6.76 5.47 -2.61
CA ASP A 179 5.53 6.23 -2.40
C ASP A 179 5.33 6.62 -0.93
N GLN A 180 5.71 5.75 -0.01
CA GLN A 180 5.63 5.98 1.44
C GLN A 180 6.42 7.22 1.90
N ASP A 181 7.64 7.37 1.39
CA ASP A 181 8.53 8.48 1.75
C ASP A 181 7.95 9.81 1.25
N VAL A 182 7.37 9.82 0.04
CA VAL A 182 6.66 10.98 -0.50
C VAL A 182 5.48 11.35 0.40
N LEU A 183 4.69 10.37 0.83
CA LEU A 183 3.51 10.61 1.67
C LEU A 183 3.92 11.21 3.04
N THR A 184 4.91 10.60 3.69
CA THR A 184 5.45 11.08 4.96
C THR A 184 5.99 12.50 4.83
N PHE A 185 6.76 12.78 3.78
CA PHE A 185 7.29 14.12 3.50
C PHE A 185 6.18 15.17 3.34
N ILE A 186 5.11 14.87 2.61
CA ILE A 186 3.99 15.81 2.42
C ILE A 186 3.27 16.08 3.73
N ILE A 187 3.01 15.04 4.53
CA ILE A 187 2.32 15.19 5.82
C ILE A 187 3.06 16.20 6.71
N HIS A 188 4.39 16.08 6.81
CA HIS A 188 5.22 16.97 7.62
C HIS A 188 5.40 18.36 7.00
N SER A 189 5.77 18.42 5.72
CA SER A 189 6.09 19.69 5.06
C SER A 189 4.88 20.62 4.88
N GLU A 190 3.70 20.05 4.66
CA GLU A 190 2.44 20.79 4.51
C GLU A 190 1.63 20.85 5.82
N ASN A 191 2.13 20.26 6.91
CA ASN A 191 1.48 20.19 8.22
C ASN A 191 0.03 19.69 8.13
N ILE A 192 -0.19 18.60 7.40
CA ILE A 192 -1.52 18.03 7.17
C ILE A 192 -1.83 17.02 8.28
N GLU A 193 -2.95 17.24 8.99
CA GLU A 193 -3.43 16.31 10.01
C GLU A 193 -3.82 14.95 9.39
N VAL A 194 -3.22 13.88 9.90
CA VAL A 194 -3.58 12.49 9.62
C VAL A 194 -3.94 11.78 10.92
N ALA A 195 -4.91 10.86 10.86
CA ALA A 195 -5.35 10.12 12.02
C ALA A 195 -4.45 8.90 12.21
N GLU A 196 -4.11 8.57 13.46
CA GLU A 196 -3.31 7.37 13.71
C GLU A 196 -4.18 6.10 13.70
N LEU A 197 -3.76 5.13 12.88
CA LEU A 197 -4.21 3.76 12.94
C LEU A 197 -3.39 3.01 14.02
N PRO A 198 -4.06 2.27 14.92
CA PRO A 198 -3.34 1.40 15.85
C PRO A 198 -2.43 0.43 15.10
N SER A 199 -1.19 0.26 15.56
CA SER A 199 -0.15 -0.55 14.91
C SER A 199 -0.59 -1.99 14.59
N LYS A 200 -1.53 -2.56 15.36
CA LYS A 200 -2.13 -3.88 15.06
C LYS A 200 -2.81 -3.98 13.68
N TYR A 201 -3.15 -2.86 13.05
CA TYR A 201 -3.74 -2.82 11.70
C TYR A 201 -2.71 -2.65 10.60
N ASN A 202 -1.43 -2.59 10.92
CA ASN A 202 -0.34 -2.61 9.94
C ASN A 202 0.96 -3.05 10.63
N TRP A 203 0.96 -4.28 11.15
CA TRP A 203 2.08 -4.78 11.95
C TRP A 203 3.13 -5.45 11.08
N VAL A 204 4.30 -4.83 10.91
CA VAL A 204 5.38 -5.43 10.13
C VAL A 204 6.01 -6.57 10.92
N ILE A 205 6.01 -7.79 10.37
CA ILE A 205 6.46 -9.00 11.09
C ILE A 205 7.91 -8.90 11.61
N ARG A 206 8.77 -8.14 10.91
CA ARG A 206 10.17 -7.94 11.34
C ARG A 206 10.29 -7.26 12.71
N ASP A 207 9.24 -6.58 13.15
CA ASP A 207 9.19 -5.88 14.44
C ASP A 207 8.86 -6.81 15.62
N GLY A 208 8.61 -8.09 15.33
CA GLY A 208 8.38 -9.14 16.31
C GLY A 208 6.99 -9.76 16.26
N ILE A 209 6.71 -10.65 17.21
CA ILE A 209 5.41 -11.33 17.31
C ILE A 209 4.40 -10.39 17.98
N ASN A 210 3.25 -10.20 17.34
CA ASN A 210 2.11 -9.48 17.90
C ASN A 210 0.84 -10.33 17.75
N PHE A 211 0.37 -10.90 18.86
CA PHE A 211 -0.84 -11.74 18.88
C PHE A 211 -2.15 -10.95 18.72
N GLU A 212 -2.10 -9.62 18.87
CA GLU A 212 -3.25 -8.74 18.68
C GLU A 212 -3.33 -8.17 17.27
N ALA A 213 -2.33 -8.45 16.43
CA ALA A 213 -2.29 -7.97 15.05
C ALA A 213 -3.49 -8.50 14.25
N ILE A 214 -4.22 -7.56 13.67
CA ILE A 214 -5.35 -7.78 12.75
C ILE A 214 -4.87 -7.80 11.29
N ILE A 215 -3.81 -7.05 11.00
CA ILE A 215 -3.11 -7.12 9.71
C ILE A 215 -1.63 -7.32 9.98
N LEU A 216 -1.09 -8.44 9.48
CA LEU A 216 0.34 -8.73 9.49
C LEU A 216 0.92 -8.32 8.13
N HIS A 217 1.86 -7.39 8.11
CA HIS A 217 2.54 -6.95 6.89
C HIS A 217 3.80 -7.77 6.67
N TRP A 218 3.76 -8.67 5.68
CA TRP A 218 4.87 -9.51 5.26
C TRP A 218 5.81 -8.78 4.29
N ALA A 219 6.26 -7.59 4.70
CA ALA A 219 7.04 -6.70 3.85
C ALA A 219 8.39 -7.32 3.42
N GLY A 220 8.78 -7.02 2.17
CA GLY A 220 10.07 -7.41 1.62
C GLY A 220 10.18 -8.88 1.20
N LYS A 221 11.40 -9.27 0.79
CA LYS A 221 11.66 -10.58 0.17
C LYS A 221 11.35 -11.75 1.09
N TRP A 222 11.74 -11.64 2.36
CA TRP A 222 11.53 -12.70 3.35
C TRP A 222 10.03 -12.93 3.60
N GLY A 223 9.23 -11.87 3.75
CA GLY A 223 7.80 -12.00 3.97
C GLY A 223 7.09 -12.62 2.77
N LYS A 224 7.44 -12.19 1.54
CA LYS A 224 6.92 -12.81 0.31
C LYS A 224 7.25 -14.32 0.21
N GLU A 225 8.41 -14.75 0.69
CA GLU A 225 8.76 -16.17 0.74
C GLU A 225 7.90 -16.96 1.75
N VAL A 226 7.52 -16.34 2.88
CA VAL A 226 6.56 -16.95 3.82
C VAL A 226 5.20 -17.13 3.15
N ILE A 227 4.69 -16.10 2.46
CA ILE A 227 3.41 -16.19 1.73
C ILE A 227 3.46 -17.31 0.70
N ARG A 228 4.54 -17.44 -0.08
CA ARG A 228 4.69 -18.55 -1.05
C ARG A 228 4.55 -19.92 -0.40
N ARG A 229 5.16 -20.12 0.77
CA ARG A 229 5.04 -21.40 1.50
C ARG A 229 3.62 -21.65 1.98
N GLN A 230 2.92 -20.60 2.44
CA GLN A 230 1.51 -20.70 2.81
C GLN A 230 0.65 -21.10 1.60
N CYS A 231 0.87 -20.49 0.43
CA CYS A 231 0.18 -20.86 -0.81
C CYS A 231 0.40 -22.32 -1.19
N LEU A 232 1.62 -22.85 -1.03
CA LEU A 232 1.92 -24.26 -1.31
C LEU A 232 1.25 -25.23 -0.32
N SER A 233 1.05 -24.81 0.93
CA SER A 233 0.40 -25.64 1.96
C SER A 233 -1.13 -25.64 1.89
N ALA A 234 -1.72 -24.77 1.06
CA ALA A 234 -3.17 -24.67 0.86
C ALA A 234 -3.68 -25.57 -0.28
N VAL A 235 -2.78 -26.28 -0.97
CA VAL A 235 -3.07 -27.24 -2.06
C VAL A 235 -3.14 -28.66 -1.52
#